data_AF-A0A1Q6XHW9-F1
#
_entry.id   AF-A0A1Q6XHW9-F1
#
_cell.length_a   1.000
_cell.length_b   1.000
_cell.length_c   1.000
_cell.angle_alpha   90.00
_cell.angle_beta   90.00
_cell.angle_gamma   90.00
#
_symmetry.space_group_name_H-M   'P 1'
#
loop_
_entity.id
_entity.type
_entity.pdbx_description
1 polymer ?
#
loop_
_entity_poly.entity_id
_entity_poly.type
_entity_poly.pdbx_seq_one_letter_code
_entity_poly.pdbx_strand_id
1 'polypeptide(L)'
;MPKSATPADAQVILQLYDLRREAEMRKARSWWFVSFWPQSADDFMKVVNEVGMPENAWLRQVIGYWDLAAALALSGAVNQELFLVPSFSGEMFTVFAKVRPFLGELRKKIGNPELLANIETLINSSKKGRERLKQFEARLAARRKLMMEAAAAKAS
;
A
#
# COMPACT_ATOMS: atom_id res chain seq x y z
N MET A 1 -10.81 14.24 23.53
CA MET A 1 -10.22 14.92 22.35
C MET A 1 -9.15 14.00 21.78
N PRO A 2 -9.01 13.87 20.44
CA PRO A 2 -7.87 13.15 19.89
C PRO A 2 -6.57 13.81 20.41
N LYS A 3 -5.62 12.99 20.86
CA LYS A 3 -4.34 13.49 21.39
C LYS A 3 -3.62 14.22 20.26
N SER A 4 -3.26 15.48 20.47
CA SER A 4 -2.46 16.23 19.50
C SER A 4 -1.15 15.51 19.18
N ALA A 5 -0.72 15.59 17.92
CA ALA A 5 0.59 15.07 17.53
C ALA A 5 1.72 15.77 18.30
N THR A 6 2.75 15.02 18.62
CA THR A 6 3.93 15.45 19.38
C THR A 6 5.18 15.44 18.51
N PRO A 7 6.29 16.08 18.93
CA PRO A 7 7.57 15.95 18.25
C PRO A 7 8.08 14.50 18.13
N ALA A 8 7.74 13.64 19.09
CA ALA A 8 8.09 12.22 19.04
C ALA A 8 7.35 11.50 17.89
N ASP A 9 6.08 11.81 17.66
CA ASP A 9 5.32 11.28 16.52
C ASP A 9 5.97 11.70 15.19
N ALA A 10 6.40 12.96 15.09
CA ALA A 10 7.10 13.46 13.91
C ALA A 10 8.43 12.72 13.67
N GLN A 11 9.18 12.43 14.74
CA GLN A 11 10.42 11.66 14.64
C GLN A 11 10.17 10.25 14.08
N VAL A 12 9.10 9.56 14.53
CA VAL A 12 8.71 8.25 13.98
C VAL A 12 8.38 8.35 12.50
N ILE A 13 7.60 9.36 12.09
CA ILE A 13 7.27 9.58 10.67
C ILE A 13 8.54 9.82 9.82
N LEU A 14 9.48 10.63 10.32
CA LEU A 14 10.74 10.90 9.63
C LEU A 14 11.62 9.65 9.52
N GLN A 15 11.68 8.82 10.56
CA GLN A 15 12.40 7.54 10.54
C GLN A 15 11.79 6.56 9.53
N LEU A 16 10.47 6.38 9.55
CA LEU A 16 9.77 5.56 8.57
C LEU A 16 10.01 6.08 7.15
N TYR A 17 9.93 7.40 6.95
CA TYR A 17 10.23 8.02 5.66
C TYR A 17 11.65 7.71 5.20
N ASP A 18 12.63 7.79 6.10
CA ASP A 18 14.04 7.53 5.80
C ASP A 18 14.28 6.09 5.33
N LEU A 19 13.67 5.11 6.01
CA LEU A 19 13.76 3.69 5.62
C LEU A 19 13.24 3.44 4.19
N ARG A 20 12.24 4.22 3.71
CA ARG A 20 11.77 4.12 2.32
C ARG A 20 12.71 4.71 1.28
N ARG A 21 13.79 5.38 1.70
CA ARG A 21 14.81 5.97 0.82
C ARG A 21 15.96 5.01 0.55
N GLU A 22 16.04 3.89 1.25
CA GLU A 22 17.02 2.85 0.97
C GLU A 22 16.95 2.47 -0.52
N ALA A 23 18.11 2.24 -1.15
CA ALA A 23 18.20 2.10 -2.61
C ALA A 23 17.31 0.97 -3.14
N GLU A 24 17.31 -0.18 -2.46
CA GLU A 24 16.51 -1.33 -2.87
C GLU A 24 15.03 -1.11 -2.60
N MET A 25 14.68 -0.53 -1.44
CA MET A 25 13.29 -0.15 -1.14
C MET A 25 12.74 0.86 -2.15
N ARG A 26 13.56 1.81 -2.64
CA ARG A 26 13.14 2.74 -3.71
C ARG A 26 12.82 2.01 -5.02
N LYS A 27 13.60 0.99 -5.40
CA LYS A 27 13.28 0.16 -6.58
C LYS A 27 11.97 -0.60 -6.37
N ALA A 28 11.82 -1.25 -5.21
CA ALA A 28 10.62 -2.01 -4.87
C ALA A 28 9.36 -1.13 -4.94
N ARG A 29 9.41 0.06 -4.33
CA ARG A 29 8.34 1.05 -4.40
C ARG A 29 8.06 1.46 -5.84
N SER A 30 9.08 1.83 -6.61
CA SER A 30 8.92 2.21 -8.02
C SER A 30 8.22 1.11 -8.83
N TRP A 31 8.65 -0.15 -8.68
CA TRP A 31 8.02 -1.29 -9.32
C TRP A 31 6.53 -1.42 -8.94
N TRP A 32 6.21 -1.27 -7.66
CA TRP A 32 4.82 -1.28 -7.16
C TRP A 32 3.94 -0.23 -7.85
N PHE A 33 4.47 0.95 -8.19
CA PHE A 33 3.68 2.02 -8.80
C PHE A 33 3.64 1.95 -10.32
N VAL A 34 4.78 1.67 -10.94
CA VAL A 34 4.98 1.81 -12.38
C VAL A 34 4.60 0.52 -13.10
N SER A 35 5.06 -0.63 -12.60
CA SER A 35 5.01 -1.90 -13.33
C SER A 35 3.95 -2.85 -12.79
N PHE A 36 3.77 -2.93 -11.48
CA PHE A 36 2.88 -3.91 -10.87
C PHE A 36 1.42 -3.43 -10.89
N TRP A 37 0.61 -4.01 -11.78
CA TRP A 37 -0.82 -3.68 -11.96
C TRP A 37 -1.70 -4.93 -11.94
N PRO A 38 -1.75 -5.68 -10.83
CA PRO A 38 -2.52 -6.92 -10.76
C PRO A 38 -4.00 -6.66 -11.03
N GLN A 39 -4.67 -7.57 -11.73
CA GLN A 39 -6.12 -7.50 -11.99
C GLN A 39 -6.89 -8.51 -11.13
N SER A 40 -6.20 -9.51 -10.59
CA SER A 40 -6.78 -10.57 -9.78
C SER A 40 -5.84 -11.04 -8.68
N ALA A 41 -6.35 -11.87 -7.76
CA ALA A 41 -5.52 -12.59 -6.81
C ALA A 41 -4.51 -13.51 -7.51
N ASP A 42 -4.83 -14.06 -8.69
CA ASP A 42 -3.90 -14.90 -9.46
C ASP A 42 -2.71 -14.11 -9.99
N ASP A 43 -2.90 -12.89 -10.49
CA ASP A 43 -1.79 -12.04 -10.94
C ASP A 43 -0.84 -11.71 -9.79
N PHE A 44 -1.38 -11.51 -8.59
CA PHE A 44 -0.59 -11.34 -7.39
C PHE A 44 0.16 -12.63 -7.04
N MET A 45 -0.52 -13.78 -7.07
CA MET A 45 0.07 -15.08 -6.73
C MET A 45 1.17 -15.50 -7.70
N LYS A 46 1.12 -15.12 -8.98
CA LYS A 46 2.23 -15.33 -9.93
C LYS A 46 3.53 -14.76 -9.36
N VAL A 47 3.51 -13.49 -8.92
CA VAL A 47 4.69 -12.86 -8.31
C VAL A 47 5.08 -13.50 -6.98
N VAL A 48 4.10 -13.92 -6.15
CA VAL A 48 4.38 -14.63 -4.89
C VAL A 48 5.09 -15.97 -5.13
N ASN A 49 4.72 -16.68 -6.20
CA ASN A 49 5.24 -18.01 -6.49
C ASN A 49 6.59 -17.98 -7.24
N GLU A 50 6.97 -16.86 -7.84
CA GLU A 50 8.27 -16.64 -8.48
C GLU A 50 9.39 -16.39 -7.45
N VAL A 51 9.63 -17.37 -6.58
CA VAL A 51 10.66 -17.31 -5.54
C VAL A 51 12.04 -17.14 -6.17
N GLY A 52 12.82 -16.20 -5.64
CA GLY A 52 14.16 -15.86 -6.14
C GLY A 52 14.17 -14.71 -7.15
N MET A 53 13.01 -14.28 -7.67
CA MET A 53 12.93 -13.07 -8.48
C MET A 53 12.91 -11.81 -7.60
N PRO A 54 13.53 -10.69 -8.04
CA PRO A 54 13.50 -9.44 -7.30
C PRO A 54 12.08 -8.95 -6.98
N GLU A 55 11.15 -9.10 -7.93
CA GLU A 55 9.75 -8.71 -7.80
C GLU A 55 9.05 -9.39 -6.63
N ASN A 56 9.37 -10.66 -6.39
CA ASN A 56 8.85 -11.41 -5.25
C ASN A 56 9.33 -10.80 -3.92
N ALA A 57 10.60 -10.43 -3.82
CA ALA A 57 11.15 -9.75 -2.65
C ALA A 57 10.56 -8.34 -2.49
N TRP A 58 10.47 -7.57 -3.58
CA TRP A 58 9.89 -6.22 -3.60
C TRP A 58 8.41 -6.20 -3.20
N LEU A 59 7.64 -7.17 -3.68
CA LEU A 59 6.24 -7.38 -3.30
C LEU A 59 6.10 -7.51 -1.79
N ARG A 60 6.84 -8.46 -1.19
CA ARG A 60 6.81 -8.72 0.26
C ARG A 60 7.33 -7.54 1.05
N GLN A 61 8.42 -6.91 0.61
CA GLN A 61 9.07 -5.82 1.34
C GLN A 61 8.16 -4.60 1.50
N VAL A 62 7.51 -4.16 0.41
CA VAL A 62 6.63 -2.98 0.45
C VAL A 62 5.37 -3.24 1.27
N ILE A 63 4.75 -4.41 1.10
CA ILE A 63 3.57 -4.79 1.89
C ILE A 63 3.92 -4.85 3.38
N GLY A 64 5.00 -5.58 3.73
CA GLY A 64 5.41 -5.74 5.13
C GLY A 64 5.78 -4.42 5.78
N TYR A 65 6.49 -3.54 5.07
CA TYR A 65 6.82 -2.21 5.54
C TYR A 65 5.57 -1.40 5.91
N TRP A 66 4.57 -1.38 5.03
CA TRP A 66 3.36 -0.59 5.27
C TRP A 66 2.44 -1.20 6.32
N ASP A 67 2.37 -2.52 6.39
CA ASP A 67 1.58 -3.21 7.41
C ASP A 67 2.18 -2.99 8.81
N LEU A 68 3.51 -3.08 8.93
CA LEU A 68 4.23 -2.73 10.16
C LEU A 68 4.01 -1.26 10.54
N ALA A 69 4.16 -0.33 9.59
CA ALA A 69 3.95 1.09 9.84
C ALA A 69 2.51 1.38 10.32
N ALA A 70 1.51 0.70 9.73
CA ALA A 70 0.13 0.81 10.16
C ALA A 70 -0.08 0.23 11.57
N ALA A 71 0.59 -0.87 11.92
CA ALA A 71 0.55 -1.45 13.26
C ALA A 71 1.10 -0.47 14.33
N LEU A 72 2.15 0.30 14.02
CA LEU A 72 2.67 1.35 14.92
C LEU A 72 1.64 2.46 15.16
N ALA A 73 0.88 2.85 14.14
CA ALA A 73 -0.18 3.85 14.29
C ALA A 73 -1.36 3.32 15.10
N LEU A 74 -1.73 2.05 14.89
CA LEU A 74 -2.80 1.39 15.63
C LEU A 74 -2.44 1.17 17.10
N SER A 75 -1.18 0.86 17.41
CA SER A 75 -0.70 0.71 18.79
C SER A 75 -0.53 2.03 19.54
N GLY A 76 -0.66 3.17 18.85
CA GLY A 76 -0.48 4.49 19.42
C GLY A 76 0.99 4.93 19.54
N ALA A 77 1.93 4.20 18.94
CA ALA A 77 3.33 4.60 18.84
C ALA A 77 3.52 5.83 17.93
N VAL A 78 2.56 6.10 17.04
CA VAL A 78 2.48 7.33 16.26
C VAL A 78 1.03 7.79 16.13
N ASN A 79 0.80 9.09 16.24
CA ASN A 79 -0.50 9.70 16.04
C ASN A 79 -1.13 9.29 14.68
N GLN A 80 -2.33 8.70 14.71
CA GLN A 80 -3.02 8.19 13.52
C GLN A 80 -3.38 9.28 12.51
N GLU A 81 -3.76 10.48 12.96
CA GLU A 81 -4.13 11.57 12.05
C GLU A 81 -2.91 12.11 11.29
N LEU A 82 -1.77 12.25 11.97
CA LEU A 82 -0.48 12.60 11.37
C LEU A 82 -0.03 11.51 10.40
N PHE A 83 -0.13 10.24 10.80
CA PHE A 83 0.23 9.10 9.97
C PHE A 83 -0.59 9.05 8.68
N LEU A 84 -1.91 9.31 8.74
CA LEU A 84 -2.81 9.27 7.59
C LEU A 84 -2.71 10.50 6.66
N VAL A 85 -1.74 11.40 6.89
CA VAL A 85 -1.46 12.51 5.97
C VAL A 85 -0.87 11.95 4.65
N PRO A 86 -1.44 12.29 3.47
CA PRO A 86 -1.03 11.70 2.19
C PRO A 86 0.43 11.96 1.77
N SER A 87 1.03 13.06 2.22
CA SER A 87 2.44 13.36 1.91
C SER A 87 3.39 12.29 2.46
N PHE A 88 2.98 11.60 3.53
CA PHE A 88 3.71 10.46 4.07
C PHE A 88 3.13 9.13 3.57
N SER A 89 1.85 8.85 3.89
CA SER A 89 1.22 7.53 3.71
C SER A 89 0.39 7.37 2.43
N GLY A 90 0.43 8.33 1.50
CA GLY A 90 -0.31 8.23 0.22
C GLY A 90 0.03 6.96 -0.58
N GLU A 91 1.27 6.48 -0.44
CA GLU A 91 1.69 5.21 -1.02
C GLU A 91 0.99 4.00 -0.40
N MET A 92 0.82 3.97 0.92
CA MET A 92 0.07 2.92 1.62
C MET A 92 -1.35 2.80 1.04
N PHE A 93 -2.03 3.94 0.86
CA PHE A 93 -3.36 3.98 0.24
C PHE A 93 -3.34 3.41 -1.18
N THR A 94 -2.28 3.67 -1.94
CA THR A 94 -2.15 3.18 -3.32
C THR A 94 -1.94 1.66 -3.34
N VAL A 95 -1.03 1.14 -2.50
CA VAL A 95 -0.78 -0.30 -2.34
C VAL A 95 -2.06 -1.02 -1.93
N PHE A 96 -2.74 -0.52 -0.90
CA PHE A 96 -3.98 -1.11 -0.42
C PHE A 96 -5.08 -1.08 -1.49
N ALA A 97 -5.29 0.06 -2.16
CA ALA A 97 -6.29 0.19 -3.21
C ALA A 97 -6.02 -0.71 -4.43
N LYS A 98 -4.76 -1.04 -4.75
CA LYS A 98 -4.44 -2.01 -5.80
C LYS A 98 -4.86 -3.44 -5.45
N VAL A 99 -4.79 -3.82 -4.18
CA VAL A 99 -5.02 -5.20 -3.70
C VAL A 99 -6.45 -5.42 -3.19
N ARG A 100 -7.08 -4.37 -2.60
CA ARG A 100 -8.40 -4.43 -1.98
C ARG A 100 -9.48 -5.15 -2.80
N PRO A 101 -9.60 -4.96 -4.13
CA PRO A 101 -10.67 -5.59 -4.92
C PRO A 101 -10.69 -7.12 -4.83
N PHE A 102 -9.54 -7.75 -4.59
CA PHE A 102 -9.39 -9.21 -4.53
C PHE A 102 -8.75 -9.69 -3.22
N LEU A 103 -8.65 -8.81 -2.21
CA LEU A 103 -7.95 -9.11 -0.95
C LEU A 103 -8.54 -10.34 -0.22
N GLY A 104 -9.86 -10.50 -0.23
CA GLY A 104 -10.51 -11.66 0.39
C GLY A 104 -10.14 -12.99 -0.26
N GLU A 105 -10.04 -13.03 -1.58
CA GLU A 105 -9.56 -14.21 -2.30
C GLU A 105 -8.06 -14.43 -2.09
N LEU A 106 -7.28 -13.36 -2.12
CA LEU A 106 -5.84 -13.42 -1.91
C LEU A 106 -5.48 -13.99 -0.53
N ARG A 107 -6.16 -13.55 0.54
CA ARG A 107 -6.01 -14.10 1.89
C ARG A 107 -6.24 -15.62 1.92
N LYS A 108 -7.24 -16.12 1.18
CA LYS A 108 -7.52 -17.56 1.05
C LYS A 108 -6.39 -18.28 0.32
N LYS A 109 -5.91 -17.76 -0.83
CA LYS A 109 -4.84 -18.39 -1.63
C LYS A 109 -3.49 -18.44 -0.90
N ILE A 110 -3.16 -17.38 -0.16
CA ILE A 110 -1.93 -17.34 0.64
C ILE A 110 -2.05 -18.18 1.93
N GLY A 111 -3.26 -18.43 2.41
CA GLY A 111 -3.49 -19.06 3.71
C GLY A 111 -3.18 -18.13 4.89
N ASN A 112 -3.20 -16.81 4.66
CA ASN A 112 -3.00 -15.79 5.69
C ASN A 112 -4.22 -14.87 5.78
N PRO A 113 -5.11 -15.05 6.78
CA PRO A 113 -6.28 -14.20 6.96
C PRO A 113 -5.94 -12.76 7.37
N GLU A 114 -4.74 -12.52 7.91
CA GLU A 114 -4.29 -11.21 8.42
C GLU A 114 -3.50 -10.39 7.39
N LEU A 115 -3.34 -10.88 6.16
CA LEU A 115 -2.65 -10.14 5.11
C LEU A 115 -3.25 -8.74 4.94
N LEU A 116 -2.42 -7.69 5.09
CA LEU A 116 -2.80 -6.27 5.04
C LEU A 116 -3.85 -5.82 6.09
N ALA A 117 -4.07 -6.59 7.15
CA ALA A 117 -5.11 -6.32 8.14
C ALA A 117 -4.87 -5.02 8.92
N ASN A 118 -3.61 -4.67 9.22
CA ASN A 118 -3.31 -3.42 9.94
C ASN A 118 -3.62 -2.21 9.05
N ILE A 119 -3.25 -2.28 7.77
CA ILE A 119 -3.58 -1.22 6.80
C ILE A 119 -5.10 -1.07 6.66
N GLU A 120 -5.81 -2.19 6.48
CA GLU A 120 -7.28 -2.20 6.38
C GLU A 120 -7.94 -1.59 7.61
N THR A 121 -7.51 -2.00 8.80
CA THR A 121 -8.04 -1.51 10.08
C THR A 121 -7.79 -0.02 10.25
N LEU A 122 -6.55 0.43 10.01
CA LEU A 122 -6.17 1.84 10.16
C LEU A 122 -6.92 2.75 9.18
N ILE A 123 -7.07 2.34 7.92
CA ILE A 123 -7.83 3.13 6.93
C ILE A 123 -9.31 3.23 7.34
N ASN A 124 -9.87 2.13 7.85
CA ASN A 124 -11.28 2.07 8.23
C ASN A 124 -11.60 2.70 9.59
N SER A 125 -10.59 3.01 10.42
CA SER A 125 -10.77 3.57 11.77
C SER A 125 -11.38 4.98 11.77
N SER A 126 -11.33 5.70 10.64
CA SER A 126 -11.86 7.07 10.53
C SER A 126 -12.62 7.32 9.24
N LYS A 127 -13.59 8.26 9.30
CA LYS A 127 -14.31 8.75 8.11
C LYS A 127 -13.33 9.31 7.05
N LYS A 128 -12.36 10.10 7.50
CA LYS A 128 -11.32 10.71 6.66
C LYS A 128 -10.45 9.65 5.96
N GLY A 129 -10.09 8.56 6.63
CA GLY A 129 -9.36 7.44 6.05
C GLY A 129 -10.15 6.76 4.93
N ARG A 130 -11.43 6.46 5.17
CA ARG A 130 -12.31 5.85 4.15
C ARG A 130 -12.56 6.76 2.94
N GLU A 131 -12.77 8.06 3.16
CA GLU A 131 -12.90 9.04 2.08
C GLU A 131 -11.61 9.15 1.27
N ARG A 132 -10.45 9.10 1.93
CA ARG A 132 -9.16 9.09 1.26
C ARG A 132 -9.01 7.86 0.38
N LEU A 133 -9.32 6.67 0.89
CA LEU A 133 -9.25 5.44 0.12
C LEU A 133 -10.07 5.55 -1.18
N LYS A 134 -11.32 6.04 -1.10
CA LYS A 134 -12.17 6.26 -2.28
C LYS A 134 -11.51 7.17 -3.32
N GLN A 135 -10.81 8.22 -2.90
CA GLN A 135 -10.09 9.11 -3.81
C GLN A 135 -8.93 8.39 -4.52
N PHE A 136 -8.17 7.56 -3.80
CA PHE A 136 -7.08 6.79 -4.38
C PHE A 136 -7.57 5.70 -5.33
N GLU A 137 -8.69 5.06 -5.00
CA GLU A 137 -9.35 4.08 -5.88
C GLU A 137 -9.82 4.72 -7.19
N ALA A 138 -10.46 5.88 -7.12
CA ALA A 138 -10.88 6.62 -8.31
C ALA A 138 -9.68 7.00 -9.20
N ARG A 139 -8.58 7.46 -8.61
CA ARG A 139 -7.34 7.79 -9.34
C ARG A 139 -6.72 6.56 -10.00
N LEU A 140 -6.68 5.42 -9.30
CA LEU A 140 -6.16 4.18 -9.84
C LEU A 140 -7.04 3.63 -10.96
N ALA A 141 -8.36 3.70 -10.83
CA ALA A 141 -9.29 3.30 -11.89
C ALA A 141 -9.09 4.15 -13.15
N ALA A 142 -8.99 5.49 -13.01
CA ALA A 142 -8.69 6.38 -14.11
C ALA A 142 -7.34 6.05 -14.77
N ARG A 143 -6.30 5.76 -13.97
CA ARG A 143 -4.99 5.36 -14.49
C ARG A 143 -5.04 4.03 -15.24
N ARG A 144 -5.76 3.02 -14.73
CA ARG A 144 -5.96 1.73 -15.41
C ARG A 144 -6.63 1.93 -16.77
N LYS A 145 -7.68 2.74 -16.83
CA LYS A 145 -8.38 3.08 -18.07
C LYS A 145 -7.42 3.68 -19.11
N LEU A 146 -6.65 4.70 -18.72
CA LEU A 146 -5.68 5.34 -19.62
C LEU A 146 -4.61 4.36 -20.13
N MET A 147 -4.14 3.44 -19.28
CA MET A 147 -3.16 2.43 -19.71
C MET A 147 -3.76 1.43 -20.72
N MET A 148 -5.01 1.02 -20.52
CA MET A 148 -5.71 0.14 -21.46
C MET A 148 -5.92 0.83 -22.81
N GLU A 149 -6.35 2.09 -22.81
CA GLU A 149 -6.52 2.88 -24.04
C GLU A 149 -5.18 3.06 -24.79
N ALA A 150 -4.09 3.37 -24.07
CA ALA A 150 -2.77 3.48 -24.66
C ALA A 150 -2.24 2.14 -25.21
N ALA A 151 -2.56 1.02 -24.57
CA ALA A 151 -2.20 -0.31 -25.06
C ALA A 151 -2.97 -0.66 -26.33
N ALA A 152 -4.27 -0.37 -26.38
CA ALA A 152 -5.11 -0.58 -27.56
C ALA A 152 -4.63 0.26 -28.76
N ALA A 153 -4.31 1.53 -28.54
CA ALA A 153 -3.81 2.42 -29.60
C ALA A 153 -2.42 2.04 -30.14
N LYS A 154 -1.61 1.29 -29.39
CA LYS A 154 -0.33 0.74 -29.88
C LYS A 154 -0.49 -0.56 -30.66
N ALA A 155 -1.61 -1.25 -30.48
CA ALA A 155 -1.90 -2.52 -31.15
C ALA A 155 -2.69 -2.34 -32.46
N SER A 156 -3.23 -1.14 -32.72
CA SER A 156 -3.82 -0.69 -33.98
C SER A 156 -2.79 -0.08 -34.91
#